data_AF-A0A133XRS0-F1
#
_entry.id   AF-A0A133XRS0-F1
#
_cell.length_a   1.000
_cell.length_b   1.000
_cell.length_c   1.000
_cell.angle_alpha   90.00
_cell.angle_beta   90.00
_cell.angle_gamma   90.00
#
_symmetry.space_group_name_H-M   'P 1'
#
loop_
_entity.id
_entity.type
_entity.pdbx_description
1 polymer ?
#
loop_
_entity_poly.entity_id
_entity_poly.type
_entity_poly.pdbx_seq_one_letter_code
_entity_poly.pdbx_strand_id
1 'polypeptide(L)' 'MQTSEAQRRANAKYQKYNVKTHTLAFYPKDKELYEWLCAQSNRSAYLRELVRQDMQRHKQKEQL' A
#
# COMPACT_ATOMS: atom_id res chain seq x y z
N MET A 1 -9.60 -20.72 -15.13
CA MET A 1 -9.01 -21.74 -14.23
C MET A 1 -9.90 -21.86 -13.00
N GLN A 2 -10.49 -23.03 -12.75
CA GLN A 2 -11.29 -23.29 -11.53
C GLN A 2 -10.33 -23.54 -10.37
N THR A 3 -10.25 -22.61 -9.41
CA THR A 3 -9.46 -22.80 -8.19
C THR A 3 -10.15 -23.80 -7.27
N SER A 4 -9.46 -24.87 -6.90
CA SER A 4 -9.96 -25.83 -5.90
C SER A 4 -10.27 -25.12 -4.56
N GLU A 5 -11.27 -25.61 -3.83
CA GLU A 5 -11.63 -25.17 -2.48
C GLU A 5 -10.41 -25.16 -1.53
N ALA A 6 -9.48 -26.08 -1.71
CA ALA A 6 -8.22 -26.12 -0.96
C ALA A 6 -7.35 -24.89 -1.23
N GLN A 7 -7.23 -24.47 -2.49
CA GLN A 7 -6.44 -23.32 -2.90
C GLN A 7 -7.08 -22.01 -2.41
N ARG A 8 -8.42 -21.93 -2.44
CA ARG A 8 -9.16 -20.80 -1.85
C ARG A 8 -8.87 -20.64 -0.36
N ARG A 9 -8.92 -21.74 0.41
CA ARG A 9 -8.62 -21.73 1.86
C ARG A 9 -7.16 -21.33 2.13
N ALA A 10 -6.22 -21.82 1.33
CA ALA A 10 -4.81 -21.44 1.45
C ALA A 10 -4.59 -19.94 1.20
N ASN A 11 -5.20 -19.38 0.16
CA ASN A 11 -5.10 -17.95 -0.15
C ASN A 11 -5.71 -17.08 0.96
N ALA A 12 -6.89 -17.46 1.47
CA ALA A 12 -7.52 -16.77 2.59
C ALA A 12 -6.65 -16.81 3.87
N LYS A 13 -5.99 -17.94 4.13
CA LYS A 13 -5.04 -18.07 5.25
C LYS A 13 -3.88 -17.08 5.06
N TYR A 14 -3.24 -17.07 3.89
CA TYR A 14 -2.12 -16.15 3.63
C TYR A 14 -2.53 -14.68 3.78
N GLN A 15 -3.67 -14.30 3.20
CA GLN A 15 -4.19 -12.93 3.31
C GLN A 15 -4.47 -12.54 4.77
N LYS A 16 -5.11 -13.42 5.56
CA LYS A 16 -5.45 -13.12 6.96
C LYS A 16 -4.21 -12.94 7.84
N TYR A 17 -3.18 -13.77 7.66
CA TYR A 17 -2.04 -13.79 8.57
C TYR A 17 -0.87 -12.90 8.13
N ASN A 18 -0.63 -12.77 6.82
CA ASN A 18 0.59 -12.13 6.30
C ASN A 18 0.33 -10.78 5.63
N VAL A 19 -0.89 -10.52 5.16
CA VAL A 19 -1.20 -9.25 4.49
C VAL A 19 -1.71 -8.26 5.52
N LYS A 20 -1.03 -7.11 5.60
CA LYS A 20 -1.47 -5.96 6.38
C LYS A 20 -2.05 -4.92 5.42
N THR A 21 -3.35 -4.67 5.54
CA THR A 21 -4.05 -3.68 4.72
C THR A 21 -4.28 -2.42 5.53
N HIS A 22 -3.94 -1.28 4.96
CA HIS A 22 -4.28 0.03 5.51
C HIS A 22 -5.22 0.75 4.54
N THR A 23 -6.35 1.21 5.03
CA THR A 23 -7.35 1.93 4.24
C THR A 23 -7.16 3.41 4.44
N LEU A 24 -6.85 4.14 3.36
CA LEU A 24 -6.74 5.59 3.36
C LEU A 24 -7.95 6.19 2.65
N ALA A 25 -8.71 7.02 3.36
CA ALA A 25 -9.81 7.79 2.80
C ALA A 25 -9.33 9.21 2.49
N PHE A 26 -9.61 9.70 1.29
CA PHE A 26 -9.36 11.08 0.90
C PHE A 26 -10.66 11.87 1.00
N TYR A 27 -10.67 12.91 1.82
CA TYR A 27 -11.83 13.78 1.98
C TYR A 27 -11.80 14.89 0.90
N PRO A 28 -12.90 15.64 0.70
CA PRO A 28 -12.96 16.68 -0.34
C PRO A 28 -11.87 17.75 -0.25
N LYS A 29 -11.31 17.97 0.95
CA LYS A 29 -10.17 18.89 1.16
C LYS A 29 -8.86 18.36 0.58
N ASP A 30 -8.73 17.05 0.47
CA ASP A 30 -7.56 16.35 -0.06
C ASP A 30 -7.77 15.92 -1.53
N LYS A 31 -8.72 16.56 -2.22
CA LYS A 31 -9.07 16.23 -3.60
C LYS A 31 -7.85 16.32 -4.52
N GLU A 32 -7.04 17.36 -4.37
CA GLU A 32 -5.82 17.57 -5.15
C GLU A 32 -4.79 16.45 -4.92
N LEU A 33 -4.65 15.97 -3.67
CA LEU A 33 -3.78 14.84 -3.32
C LEU A 33 -4.25 13.55 -3.99
N TYR A 34 -5.56 13.32 -4.02
CA TYR A 34 -6.15 12.16 -4.68
C TYR A 34 -5.96 12.22 -6.20
N GLU A 35 -6.16 13.38 -6.81
CA GLU A 35 -5.94 13.60 -8.24
C GLU A 35 -4.47 13.37 -8.61
N TRP A 36 -3.54 13.89 -7.81
CA TRP A 36 -2.10 13.66 -7.99
C TRP A 36 -1.74 12.18 -7.92
N LEU A 37 -2.29 11.45 -6.95
CA LEU A 37 -2.09 10.02 -6.83
C LEU A 37 -2.65 9.29 -8.06
N CYS A 38 -3.85 9.66 -8.52
CA CYS A 38 -4.50 9.07 -9.69
C CYS A 38 -3.77 9.35 -11.01
N ALA A 39 -3.05 10.47 -11.12
CA ALA A 39 -2.22 10.77 -12.29
C ALA A 39 -1.03 9.82 -12.45
N GLN A 40 -0.64 9.10 -11.39
CA GLN A 40 0.46 8.13 -11.44
C GLN A 40 0.04 6.84 -12.13
N SER A 41 0.90 6.32 -13.02
CA SER A 41 0.67 5.06 -13.74
C SER A 41 0.49 3.86 -12.80
N ASN A 42 1.18 3.86 -11.65
CA ASN A 42 1.02 2.84 -10.62
C ASN A 42 0.97 3.45 -9.21
N ARG A 43 -0.25 3.80 -8.78
CA ARG A 43 -0.58 4.31 -7.45
C ARG A 43 0.04 3.51 -6.30
N SER A 44 -0.06 2.18 -6.36
CA SER A 44 0.42 1.31 -5.28
C SER A 44 1.94 1.21 -5.23
N ALA A 45 2.62 1.29 -6.37
CA ALA A 45 4.08 1.35 -6.41
C ALA A 45 4.57 2.73 -5.91
N TYR A 46 3.92 3.80 -6.36
CA TYR A 46 4.21 5.16 -5.95
C TYR A 46 4.11 5.35 -4.42
N LEU A 47 3.01 4.91 -3.80
CA LEU A 47 2.85 4.98 -2.34
C LEU A 47 3.93 4.19 -1.58
N ARG A 48 4.27 2.99 -2.07
CA ARG A 48 5.32 2.17 -1.44
C ARG A 48 6.68 2.85 -1.52
N GLU A 49 6.98 3.50 -2.64
CA GLU A 49 8.25 4.19 -2.82
C GLU A 49 8.34 5.44 -1.94
N LEU A 50 7.24 6.20 -1.84
CA LEU A 50 7.16 7.35 -0.96
C LEU A 50 7.39 6.96 0.51
N VAL A 51 6.79 5.86 0.96
CA VAL A 51 7.01 5.32 2.33
C VAL A 51 8.46 4.86 2.52
N ARG A 52 9.08 4.20 1.52
CA ARG A 52 10.49 3.79 1.63
C ARG A 52 11.43 4.97 1.76
N GLN A 53 11.23 6.00 0.93
CA GLN A 53 12.04 7.22 0.97
C GLN A 53 11.88 7.94 2.31
N ASP A 54 10.66 8.01 2.82
CA ASP A 54 10.38 8.60 4.13
C ASP A 54 11.09 7.84 5.26
N MET A 55 10.98 6.51 5.27
CA MET A 55 11.71 5.66 6.23
C MET A 55 13.23 5.86 6.17
N GLN A 56 13.81 5.98 4.97
CA GLN A 56 15.25 6.21 4.80
C GLN A 56 15.67 7.58 5.33
N ARG A 57 14.89 8.64 5.02
CA ARG A 57 15.14 10.00 5.52
C ARG A 57 15.06 10.06 7.04
N HIS A 58 14.10 9.37 7.64
CA HIS A 58 13.98 9.28 9.09
C HIS A 58 15.19 8.59 9.73
N LYS A 59 15.62 7.44 9.20
CA LYS A 59 16.81 6.73 9.69
C LYS A 59 18.09 7.55 9.58
N GLN A 60 18.26 8.33 8.51
CA GLN A 60 19.43 9.20 8.34
C GLN A 60 19.45 10.35 9.36
N LYS A 61 18.29 10.89 9.72
CA LYS A 61 18.18 11.95 10.75
C LYS A 61 18.46 11.46 12.17
N GLU A 62 18.13 10.21 12.47
CA GLU A 62 18.41 9.61 13.80
C GLU A 62 19.89 9.23 14.00
N GLN A 63 20.69 9.23 12.93
CA GLN A 63 22.13 8.91 12.96
C GLN A 63 23.04 10.16 13.02
N LEU A 64 22.44 11.35 13.06
CA LEU A 64 23.08 12.67 13.16
C LEU A 64 22.83 13.28 14.54
#